data_AF-A0A1M6ZWI6-F1
#
_entry.id   AF-A0A1M6ZWI6-F1
#
_cell.length_a   1.000
_cell.length_b   1.000
_cell.length_c   1.000
_cell.angle_alpha   90.00
_cell.angle_beta   90.00
_cell.angle_gamma   90.00
#
_symmetry.space_group_name_H-M   'P 1'
#
loop_
_entity.id
_entity.type
_entity.pdbx_description
1 polymer ?
#
loop_
_entity_poly.entity_id
_entity_poly.type
_entity_poly.pdbx_seq_one_letter_code
_entity_poly.pdbx_strand_id
1 'polypeptide(L)'
;MTQEQHLPLDNPAWHSLQTIQRYFAQGTETVQRYMSNVLPFMAYNTAEFSGLEGLQPWIDPAGESLFIIGELPALPKNWALESELVCAQMISTNTPATPTHNEEVIQLTEADKKEMVDFVNEGQPGYFKEDTPSLGNYYGIRKNGKLVALAGQRMKLPGYTEVSAVITHPDYRGKGFAQLLTTVVCRDIYAAGDVPFLHVVSNNRTAIGVYEKAGFEIRREISFWKIKAV
;
A
#
# COMPACT_ATOMS: atom_id res chain seq x y z
N MET A 1 -0.97 -19.70 14.35
CA MET A 1 -1.30 -19.71 12.91
C MET A 1 0.00 -20.07 12.18
N THR A 2 -0.02 -21.04 11.28
CA THR A 2 1.20 -21.54 10.62
C THR A 2 1.66 -20.55 9.55
N GLN A 3 2.98 -20.44 9.37
CA GLN A 3 3.65 -19.54 8.43
C GLN A 3 3.13 -19.66 6.98
N GLU A 4 2.57 -20.83 6.62
CA GLU A 4 1.95 -21.13 5.32
C GLU A 4 0.65 -20.37 5.03
N GLN A 5 -0.11 -19.95 6.06
CA GLN A 5 -1.42 -19.30 5.87
C GLN A 5 -1.34 -17.94 5.16
N HIS A 6 -0.17 -17.30 5.20
CA HIS A 6 0.04 -15.94 4.73
C HIS A 6 0.95 -15.86 3.48
N LEU A 7 1.25 -16.98 2.83
CA LEU A 7 2.08 -17.02 1.61
C LEU A 7 1.66 -16.04 0.51
N PRO A 8 0.36 -15.77 0.26
CA PRO A 8 -0.03 -14.77 -0.73
C PRO A 8 0.51 -13.35 -0.44
N LEU A 9 0.85 -13.04 0.82
CA LEU A 9 1.46 -11.76 1.19
C LEU A 9 2.95 -11.66 0.84
N ASP A 10 3.59 -12.74 0.36
CA ASP A 10 4.96 -12.68 -0.16
C ASP A 10 5.04 -12.02 -1.54
N ASN A 11 3.93 -12.02 -2.28
CA ASN A 11 3.79 -11.35 -3.57
C ASN A 11 2.43 -10.61 -3.67
N PRO A 12 2.18 -9.62 -2.78
CA PRO A 12 0.86 -9.08 -2.55
C PRO A 12 0.32 -8.32 -3.77
N ALA A 13 1.20 -7.65 -4.53
CA ALA A 13 0.82 -6.95 -5.75
C ALA A 13 0.37 -7.93 -6.85
N TRP A 14 1.07 -9.05 -7.02
CA TRP A 14 0.66 -10.08 -7.99
C TRP A 14 -0.71 -10.65 -7.65
N HIS A 15 -0.89 -11.11 -6.41
CA HIS A 15 -2.16 -11.71 -5.99
C HIS A 15 -3.32 -10.71 -6.03
N SER A 16 -3.08 -9.43 -5.78
CA SER A 16 -4.09 -8.38 -5.93
C SER A 16 -4.53 -8.22 -7.38
N LEU A 17 -3.56 -8.06 -8.31
CA LEU A 17 -3.82 -7.89 -9.75
C LEU A 17 -4.41 -9.16 -10.41
N GLN A 18 -4.18 -10.34 -9.85
CA GLN A 18 -4.80 -11.57 -10.36
C GLN A 18 -6.25 -11.78 -9.90
N THR A 19 -6.71 -11.05 -8.88
CA THR A 19 -7.98 -11.31 -8.19
C THR A 19 -8.86 -10.06 -8.09
N ILE A 20 -9.03 -9.51 -6.88
CA ILE A 20 -9.96 -8.42 -6.55
C ILE A 20 -9.65 -7.17 -7.37
N GLN A 21 -8.38 -6.92 -7.67
CA GLN A 21 -7.91 -5.70 -8.35
C GLN A 21 -7.53 -5.93 -9.82
N ARG A 22 -8.01 -7.03 -10.43
CA ARG A 22 -7.73 -7.35 -11.84
C ARG A 22 -8.13 -6.25 -12.83
N TYR A 23 -9.15 -5.47 -12.51
CA TYR A 23 -9.59 -4.35 -13.34
C TYR A 23 -8.61 -3.17 -13.40
N PHE A 24 -7.61 -3.13 -12.50
CA PHE A 24 -6.50 -2.17 -12.55
C PHE A 24 -5.25 -2.73 -13.23
N ALA A 25 -5.27 -3.98 -13.69
CA ALA A 25 -4.10 -4.65 -14.23
C ALA A 25 -3.87 -4.30 -15.71
N GLN A 26 -2.61 -4.09 -16.06
CA GLN A 26 -2.09 -4.00 -17.42
C GLN A 26 -0.89 -4.93 -17.52
N GLY A 27 -0.82 -5.75 -18.57
CA GLY A 27 0.26 -6.73 -18.70
C GLY A 27 -0.16 -8.01 -19.39
N THR A 28 0.64 -9.05 -19.17
CA THR A 28 0.45 -10.39 -19.70
C THR A 28 -0.02 -11.34 -18.59
N GLU A 29 -0.04 -12.65 -18.88
CA GLU A 29 -0.34 -13.70 -17.92
C GLU A 29 0.76 -13.92 -16.87
N THR A 30 2.00 -13.50 -17.16
CA THR A 30 3.17 -13.77 -16.31
C THR A 30 3.76 -12.52 -15.67
N VAL A 31 3.44 -11.33 -16.18
CA VAL A 31 3.91 -10.05 -15.64
C VAL A 31 2.85 -8.96 -15.82
N GLN A 32 2.56 -8.23 -14.75
CA GLN A 32 1.53 -7.19 -14.74
C GLN A 32 1.98 -5.97 -13.94
N ARG A 33 1.39 -4.82 -14.27
CA ARG A 33 1.49 -3.57 -13.51
C ARG A 33 0.10 -3.06 -13.19
N TYR A 34 0.00 -2.23 -12.16
CA TYR A 34 -1.14 -1.35 -12.00
C TYR A 34 -1.14 -0.28 -13.10
N MET A 35 -2.30 0.17 -13.55
CA MET A 35 -2.44 1.35 -14.42
C MET A 35 -1.64 2.54 -13.86
N SER A 36 -1.04 3.35 -14.74
CA SER A 36 -0.07 4.41 -14.38
C SER A 36 -0.64 5.54 -13.52
N ASN A 37 -1.94 5.82 -13.67
CA ASN A 37 -2.74 6.72 -12.85
C ASN A 37 -3.19 6.12 -11.52
N VAL A 38 -2.95 4.83 -11.25
CA VAL A 38 -3.42 4.13 -10.04
C VAL A 38 -2.27 3.86 -9.06
N LEU A 39 -1.24 3.10 -9.44
CA LEU A 39 -0.06 2.83 -8.61
C LEU A 39 1.18 2.62 -9.47
N PRO A 40 2.36 3.02 -9.00
CA PRO A 40 3.63 2.73 -9.68
C PRO A 40 4.13 1.31 -9.34
N PHE A 41 3.25 0.31 -9.22
CA PHE A 41 3.62 -1.05 -8.80
C PHE A 41 3.52 -2.02 -9.97
N MET A 42 4.45 -2.95 -10.02
CA MET A 42 4.40 -4.12 -10.90
C MET A 42 4.70 -5.40 -10.14
N ALA A 43 4.27 -6.52 -10.70
CA ALA A 43 4.42 -7.83 -10.12
C ALA A 43 4.43 -8.91 -11.20
N TYR A 44 4.85 -10.11 -10.83
CA TYR A 44 5.01 -11.21 -11.78
C TYR A 44 4.72 -12.56 -11.12
N ASN A 45 4.40 -13.56 -11.94
CA ASN A 45 4.30 -14.95 -11.51
C ASN A 45 5.71 -15.51 -11.29
N THR A 46 6.09 -15.81 -10.05
CA THR A 46 7.44 -16.32 -9.74
C THR A 46 7.74 -17.66 -10.39
N ALA A 47 6.73 -18.52 -10.62
CA ALA A 47 6.89 -19.83 -11.22
C ALA A 47 7.06 -19.81 -12.74
N GLU A 48 6.50 -18.79 -13.40
CA GLU A 48 6.39 -18.71 -14.87
C GLU A 48 7.07 -17.45 -15.42
N PHE A 49 7.90 -16.80 -14.61
CA PHE A 49 8.55 -15.56 -15.00
C PHE A 49 9.49 -15.77 -16.20
N SER A 50 9.22 -15.06 -17.28
CA SER A 50 9.99 -15.15 -18.52
C SER A 50 10.68 -13.84 -18.93
N GLY A 51 10.46 -12.76 -18.18
CA GLY A 51 11.04 -11.44 -18.45
C GLY A 51 10.05 -10.29 -18.31
N LEU A 52 10.52 -9.07 -18.57
CA LEU A 52 9.73 -7.83 -18.47
C LEU A 52 9.31 -7.27 -19.83
N GLU A 53 9.75 -7.87 -20.92
CA GLU A 53 9.49 -7.46 -22.30
C GLU A 53 7.98 -7.39 -22.58
N GLY A 54 7.21 -8.29 -21.96
CA GLY A 54 5.76 -8.31 -22.06
C GLY A 54 5.08 -7.02 -21.56
N LEU A 55 5.73 -6.22 -20.70
CA LEU A 55 5.15 -4.97 -20.21
C LEU A 55 5.32 -3.79 -21.17
N GLN A 56 6.20 -3.89 -22.18
CA GLN A 56 6.58 -2.76 -23.05
C GLN A 56 5.40 -1.89 -23.55
N PRO A 57 4.22 -2.43 -23.93
CA PRO A 57 3.08 -1.63 -24.38
C PRO A 57 2.51 -0.66 -23.33
N TRP A 58 2.82 -0.87 -22.04
CA TRP A 58 2.30 -0.11 -20.91
C TRP A 58 3.39 0.62 -20.11
N ILE A 59 4.61 0.67 -20.64
CA ILE A 59 5.70 1.46 -20.08
C ILE A 59 5.79 2.78 -20.85
N ASP A 60 5.99 3.89 -20.14
CA ASP A 60 6.26 5.18 -20.78
C ASP A 60 7.53 5.06 -21.65
N PRO A 61 7.47 5.32 -22.97
CA PRO A 61 8.65 5.29 -23.83
C PRO A 61 9.77 6.24 -23.42
N ALA A 62 9.48 7.29 -22.63
CA ALA A 62 10.48 8.17 -22.03
C ALA A 62 11.17 7.57 -20.79
N GLY A 63 10.74 6.39 -20.36
CA GLY A 63 11.20 5.69 -19.16
C GLY A 63 10.34 6.05 -17.94
N GLU A 64 10.02 5.04 -17.14
CA GLU A 64 9.29 5.20 -15.88
C GLU A 64 9.89 4.31 -14.79
N SER A 65 9.75 4.76 -13.54
CA SER A 65 10.11 3.94 -12.37
C SER A 65 8.90 3.20 -11.83
N LEU A 66 9.05 1.91 -11.58
CA LEU A 66 8.05 1.04 -10.95
C LEU A 66 8.65 0.37 -9.71
N PHE A 67 7.79 -0.15 -8.85
CA PHE A 67 8.18 -0.93 -7.67
C PHE A 67 7.74 -2.38 -7.79
N ILE A 68 8.65 -3.29 -7.45
CA ILE A 68 8.37 -4.71 -7.19
C ILE A 68 8.42 -4.94 -5.69
N ILE A 69 7.41 -5.61 -5.14
CA ILE A 69 7.32 -5.95 -3.71
C ILE A 69 7.60 -7.43 -3.55
N GLY A 70 8.59 -7.79 -2.73
CA GLY A 70 9.00 -9.18 -2.52
C GLY A 70 10.33 -9.49 -3.19
N GLU A 71 10.36 -10.56 -3.97
CA GLU A 71 11.54 -11.02 -4.69
C GLU A 71 11.84 -10.11 -5.90
N LEU A 72 13.12 -9.78 -6.11
CA LEU A 72 13.58 -9.07 -7.31
C LEU A 72 13.92 -10.10 -8.38
N PRO A 73 13.27 -10.07 -9.57
CA PRO A 73 13.64 -10.96 -10.65
C PRO A 73 14.94 -10.49 -11.33
N ALA A 74 15.55 -11.35 -12.14
CA ALA A 74 16.61 -10.92 -13.05
C ALA A 74 16.08 -9.83 -14.00
N LEU A 75 16.73 -8.66 -14.00
CA LEU A 75 16.32 -7.53 -14.84
C LEU A 75 16.91 -7.67 -16.25
N PRO A 76 16.11 -7.48 -17.32
CA PRO A 76 16.63 -7.41 -18.67
C PRO A 76 17.43 -6.12 -18.88
N LYS A 77 18.23 -6.06 -19.96
CA LYS A 77 19.21 -4.97 -20.19
C LYS A 77 18.60 -3.57 -20.28
N ASN A 78 17.33 -3.48 -20.66
CA ASN A 78 16.56 -2.23 -20.76
C ASN A 78 15.87 -1.85 -19.44
N TRP A 79 16.30 -2.43 -18.32
CA TRP A 79 15.86 -2.06 -16.98
C TRP A 79 17.05 -1.90 -16.04
N ALA A 80 16.97 -0.91 -15.17
CA ALA A 80 17.97 -0.63 -14.15
C ALA A 80 17.35 -0.68 -12.75
N LEU A 81 18.09 -1.23 -11.78
CA LEU A 81 17.75 -1.12 -10.37
C LEU A 81 18.13 0.29 -9.87
N GLU A 82 17.17 1.05 -9.34
CA GLU A 82 17.41 2.38 -8.78
C GLU A 82 17.68 2.34 -7.28
N SER A 83 16.87 1.60 -6.51
CA SER A 83 16.99 1.53 -5.06
C SER A 83 16.24 0.36 -4.45
N GLU A 84 16.61 -0.02 -3.24
CA GLU A 84 15.87 -0.95 -2.37
C GLU A 84 15.35 -0.20 -1.14
N LEU A 85 14.08 -0.41 -0.81
CA LEU A 85 13.50 -0.01 0.48
C LEU A 85 13.08 -1.26 1.25
N VAL A 86 13.80 -1.54 2.34
CA VAL A 86 13.53 -2.68 3.21
C VAL A 86 12.40 -2.33 4.20
N CYS A 87 11.34 -3.12 4.20
CA CYS A 87 10.16 -2.93 5.02
C CYS A 87 9.92 -4.11 5.97
N ALA A 88 9.40 -3.82 7.16
CA ALA A 88 8.68 -4.81 7.94
C ALA A 88 7.27 -4.94 7.35
N GLN A 89 6.90 -6.15 6.93
CA GLN A 89 5.51 -6.49 6.66
C GLN A 89 4.86 -6.90 7.96
N MET A 90 3.76 -6.25 8.30
CA MET A 90 3.02 -6.51 9.53
C MET A 90 1.60 -6.97 9.22
N ILE A 91 1.05 -7.81 10.08
CA ILE A 91 -0.31 -8.36 9.96
C ILE A 91 -1.04 -8.19 11.29
N SER A 92 -2.32 -7.83 11.22
CA SER A 92 -3.19 -7.77 12.39
C SER A 92 -4.03 -9.04 12.41
N THR A 93 -3.85 -9.92 13.38
CA THR A 93 -4.67 -11.15 13.51
C THR A 93 -5.80 -11.01 14.52
N ASN A 94 -5.91 -9.86 15.19
CA ASN A 94 -6.95 -9.58 16.17
C ASN A 94 -7.65 -8.26 15.85
N THR A 95 -8.98 -8.25 15.97
CA THR A 95 -9.76 -7.00 15.82
C THR A 95 -9.34 -6.01 16.90
N PRO A 96 -8.89 -4.80 16.53
CA PRO A 96 -8.48 -3.82 17.52
C PRO A 96 -9.69 -3.33 18.32
N ALA A 97 -9.42 -3.01 19.59
CA ALA A 97 -10.39 -2.38 20.47
C ALA A 97 -10.94 -1.09 19.85
N THR A 98 -12.16 -0.72 20.23
CA THR A 98 -12.75 0.54 19.80
C THR A 98 -11.85 1.70 20.24
N PRO A 99 -11.48 2.63 19.34
CA PRO A 99 -10.64 3.76 19.71
C PRO A 99 -11.29 4.59 20.81
N THR A 100 -10.55 4.85 21.89
CA THR A 100 -10.93 5.82 22.92
C THR A 100 -10.34 7.18 22.53
N HIS A 101 -10.86 7.79 21.47
CA HIS A 101 -10.41 9.09 20.99
C HIS A 101 -11.61 9.98 20.66
N ASN A 102 -11.56 11.24 21.08
CA ASN A 102 -12.65 12.20 20.88
C ASN A 102 -12.60 12.93 19.53
N GLU A 103 -11.74 12.48 18.60
CA GLU A 103 -11.61 13.16 17.31
C GLU A 103 -12.63 12.60 16.34
N GLU A 104 -13.24 13.50 15.58
CA GLU A 104 -14.14 13.13 14.50
C GLU A 104 -13.32 12.62 13.32
N VAL A 105 -13.55 11.35 12.98
CA VAL A 105 -12.99 10.72 11.78
C VAL A 105 -14.08 10.68 10.72
N ILE A 106 -13.78 11.25 9.55
CA ILE A 106 -14.69 11.25 8.41
C ILE A 106 -14.22 10.22 7.39
N GLN A 107 -15.17 9.56 6.72
CA GLN A 107 -14.86 8.82 5.49
C GLN A 107 -14.73 9.83 4.36
N LEU A 108 -13.60 9.76 3.65
CA LEU A 108 -13.31 10.61 2.50
C LEU A 108 -13.96 10.00 1.26
N THR A 109 -14.44 10.87 0.38
CA THR A 109 -15.24 10.51 -0.79
C THR A 109 -14.55 10.93 -2.09
N GLU A 110 -15.18 10.66 -3.24
CA GLU A 110 -14.70 11.12 -4.54
C GLU A 110 -14.53 12.65 -4.59
N ALA A 111 -15.35 13.40 -3.85
CA ALA A 111 -15.23 14.86 -3.77
C ALA A 111 -13.92 15.32 -3.10
N ASP A 112 -13.32 14.47 -2.26
CA ASP A 112 -12.07 14.74 -1.54
C ASP A 112 -10.83 14.28 -2.33
N LYS A 113 -11.01 13.63 -3.49
CA LYS A 113 -9.93 12.98 -4.26
C LYS A 113 -8.72 13.87 -4.48
N LYS A 114 -8.94 15.10 -4.95
CA LYS A 114 -7.86 16.04 -5.19
C LYS A 114 -7.09 16.37 -3.90
N GLU A 115 -7.81 16.63 -2.80
CA GLU A 115 -7.18 16.94 -1.51
C GLU A 115 -6.42 15.74 -0.94
N MET A 116 -6.93 14.51 -1.12
CA MET A 116 -6.21 13.29 -0.74
C MET A 116 -4.89 13.16 -1.51
N VAL A 117 -4.92 13.37 -2.83
CA VAL A 117 -3.73 13.28 -3.68
C VAL A 117 -2.70 14.34 -3.29
N ASP A 118 -3.13 15.59 -3.14
CA ASP A 118 -2.24 16.69 -2.73
C ASP A 118 -1.61 16.39 -1.35
N PHE A 119 -2.44 16.05 -0.35
CA PHE A 119 -2.00 15.81 1.03
C PHE A 119 -1.02 14.63 1.16
N VAL A 120 -1.29 13.51 0.48
CA VAL A 120 -0.39 12.34 0.56
C VAL A 120 0.93 12.62 -0.15
N ASN A 121 0.91 13.31 -1.30
CA ASN A 121 2.15 13.63 -2.03
C ASN A 121 3.03 14.67 -1.34
N GLU A 122 2.48 15.54 -0.48
CA GLU A 122 3.29 16.39 0.40
C GLU A 122 4.15 15.57 1.37
N GLY A 123 3.64 14.44 1.87
CA GLY A 123 4.35 13.58 2.81
C GLY A 123 5.17 12.45 2.17
N GLN A 124 4.67 11.87 1.07
CA GLN A 124 5.22 10.71 0.37
C GLN A 124 5.03 10.86 -1.15
N PRO A 125 5.87 11.66 -1.83
CA PRO A 125 5.69 11.98 -3.24
C PRO A 125 5.79 10.73 -4.13
N GLY A 126 4.88 10.63 -5.09
CA GLY A 126 4.96 9.70 -6.22
C GLY A 126 4.30 8.33 -6.02
N TYR A 127 3.98 7.94 -4.78
CA TYR A 127 3.29 6.67 -4.47
C TYR A 127 1.77 6.74 -4.58
N PHE A 128 1.21 7.94 -4.48
CA PHE A 128 -0.24 8.19 -4.49
C PHE A 128 -0.61 8.99 -5.74
N LYS A 129 -1.13 8.28 -6.73
CA LYS A 129 -1.54 8.79 -8.04
C LYS A 129 -2.99 9.29 -8.00
N GLU A 130 -3.40 9.92 -9.10
CA GLU A 130 -4.73 10.51 -9.26
C GLU A 130 -5.85 9.53 -8.90
N ASP A 131 -5.78 8.29 -9.37
CA ASP A 131 -6.81 7.26 -9.16
C ASP A 131 -6.47 6.27 -8.04
N THR A 132 -5.40 6.48 -7.26
CA THR A 132 -5.13 5.65 -6.06
C THR A 132 -6.31 5.61 -5.07
N PRO A 133 -7.10 6.69 -4.89
CA PRO A 133 -8.31 6.65 -4.06
C PRO A 133 -9.34 5.59 -4.46
N SER A 134 -9.35 5.13 -5.72
CA SER A 134 -10.27 4.10 -6.19
C SER A 134 -9.97 2.69 -5.67
N LEU A 135 -8.84 2.48 -5.00
CA LEU A 135 -8.42 1.17 -4.48
C LEU A 135 -9.17 0.73 -3.22
N GLY A 136 -9.83 1.65 -2.51
CA GLY A 136 -10.61 1.31 -1.32
C GLY A 136 -11.03 2.53 -0.50
N ASN A 137 -11.38 2.28 0.75
CA ASN A 137 -11.87 3.34 1.65
C ASN A 137 -10.71 4.14 2.24
N TYR A 138 -10.92 5.45 2.36
CA TYR A 138 -10.01 6.40 2.98
C TYR A 138 -10.73 7.17 4.07
N TYR A 139 -9.99 7.50 5.14
CA TYR A 139 -10.50 8.19 6.31
C TYR A 139 -9.57 9.33 6.67
N GLY A 140 -10.15 10.42 7.13
CA GLY A 140 -9.43 11.65 7.43
C GLY A 140 -9.85 12.29 8.74
N ILE A 141 -8.96 13.14 9.26
CA ILE A 141 -9.27 14.08 10.34
C ILE A 141 -9.05 15.47 9.78
N ARG A 142 -10.03 16.36 9.98
CA ARG A 142 -9.94 17.76 9.57
C ARG A 142 -9.74 18.69 10.77
N LYS A 143 -8.97 19.77 10.57
CA LYS A 143 -8.87 20.90 11.49
C LYS A 143 -9.00 22.19 10.71
N ASN A 144 -9.88 23.09 11.17
CA ASN A 144 -10.19 24.35 10.48
C ASN A 144 -10.54 24.13 8.99
N GLY A 145 -11.31 23.09 8.70
CA GLY A 145 -11.73 22.73 7.34
C GLY A 145 -10.69 22.00 6.49
N LYS A 146 -9.44 21.87 6.92
CA LYS A 146 -8.36 21.23 6.14
C LYS A 146 -8.06 19.82 6.64
N LEU A 147 -7.74 18.92 5.72
CA LEU A 147 -7.22 17.59 6.06
C LEU A 147 -5.88 17.71 6.80
N VAL A 148 -5.76 17.09 7.97
CA VAL A 148 -4.52 17.10 8.78
C VAL A 148 -3.97 15.70 9.08
N ALA A 149 -4.76 14.66 8.85
CA ALA A 149 -4.32 13.29 8.87
C ALA A 149 -5.21 12.43 7.96
N LEU A 150 -4.63 11.42 7.34
CA LEU A 150 -5.29 10.49 6.42
C LEU A 150 -4.73 9.08 6.64
N ALA A 151 -5.58 8.07 6.46
CA ALA A 151 -5.20 6.67 6.25
C ALA A 151 -6.23 6.01 5.34
N GLY A 152 -5.87 4.94 4.67
CA GLY A 152 -6.84 4.19 3.86
C GLY A 152 -6.36 2.82 3.45
N GLN A 153 -7.01 2.28 2.42
CA GLN A 153 -6.77 0.94 1.89
C GLN A 153 -5.98 1.01 0.59
N ARG A 154 -5.18 -0.03 0.28
CA ARG A 154 -4.45 -0.11 -1.00
C ARG A 154 -4.56 -1.48 -1.67
N MET A 155 -3.61 -2.40 -1.48
CA MET A 155 -3.65 -3.72 -2.12
C MET A 155 -4.78 -4.58 -1.51
N LYS A 156 -5.52 -5.31 -2.36
CA LYS A 156 -6.61 -6.21 -1.94
C LYS A 156 -6.47 -7.55 -2.65
N LEU A 157 -6.43 -8.62 -1.87
CA LEU A 157 -6.37 -10.00 -2.31
C LEU A 157 -7.28 -10.87 -1.41
N PRO A 158 -7.69 -12.09 -1.79
CA PRO A 158 -8.67 -12.86 -1.03
C PRO A 158 -8.26 -13.03 0.43
N GLY A 159 -9.10 -12.51 1.35
CA GLY A 159 -8.90 -12.59 2.79
C GLY A 159 -7.97 -11.52 3.37
N TYR A 160 -7.44 -10.59 2.57
CA TYR A 160 -6.49 -9.57 3.04
C TYR A 160 -6.71 -8.21 2.35
N THR A 161 -6.66 -7.14 3.15
CA THR A 161 -6.63 -5.77 2.65
C THR A 161 -5.49 -4.99 3.32
N GLU A 162 -4.75 -4.23 2.52
CA GLU A 162 -3.61 -3.45 2.98
C GLU A 162 -4.05 -2.11 3.59
N VAL A 163 -3.57 -1.80 4.80
CA VAL A 163 -3.60 -0.45 5.37
C VAL A 163 -2.44 0.36 4.78
N SER A 164 -2.75 1.54 4.25
CA SER A 164 -1.81 2.39 3.52
C SER A 164 -2.07 3.88 3.77
N ALA A 165 -1.18 4.72 3.24
CA ALA A 165 -1.27 6.18 3.25
C ALA A 165 -1.49 6.79 4.65
N VAL A 166 -0.92 6.17 5.69
CA VAL A 166 -1.03 6.67 7.08
C VAL A 166 -0.12 7.89 7.26
N ILE A 167 -0.68 9.08 7.03
CA ILE A 167 0.04 10.35 7.08
C ILE A 167 -0.63 11.26 8.11
N THR A 168 0.19 11.96 8.89
CA THR A 168 -0.24 13.05 9.77
C THR A 168 0.62 14.27 9.48
N HIS A 169 -0.04 15.40 9.22
CA HIS A 169 0.60 16.68 8.99
C HIS A 169 1.59 16.99 10.12
N PRO A 170 2.80 17.52 9.84
CA PRO A 170 3.84 17.74 10.84
C PRO A 170 3.35 18.43 12.13
N ASP A 171 2.56 19.49 12.00
CA ASP A 171 2.01 20.28 13.12
C ASP A 171 0.99 19.54 13.99
N TYR A 172 0.49 18.39 13.54
CA TYR A 172 -0.53 17.60 14.22
C TYR A 172 0.00 16.23 14.69
N ARG A 173 1.31 16.00 14.62
CA ARG A 173 1.95 14.77 15.14
C ARG A 173 1.91 14.72 16.67
N GLY A 174 2.10 13.52 17.22
CA GLY A 174 2.09 13.28 18.67
C GLY A 174 0.71 13.33 19.33
N LYS A 175 -0.36 13.54 18.54
CA LYS A 175 -1.76 13.60 19.02
C LYS A 175 -2.54 12.29 18.91
N GLY A 176 -1.87 11.18 18.52
CA GLY A 176 -2.53 9.87 18.38
C GLY A 176 -3.30 9.64 17.06
N PHE A 177 -3.31 10.60 16.13
CA PHE A 177 -4.10 10.52 14.89
C PHE A 177 -3.77 9.31 14.01
N ALA A 178 -2.49 8.98 13.84
CA ALA A 178 -2.06 7.81 13.08
C ALA A 178 -2.61 6.50 13.68
N GLN A 179 -2.58 6.36 15.01
CA GLN A 179 -3.12 5.18 15.69
C GLN A 179 -4.64 5.10 15.54
N LEU A 180 -5.34 6.23 15.73
CA LEU A 180 -6.79 6.32 15.57
C LEU A 180 -7.23 5.92 14.16
N LEU A 181 -6.66 6.56 13.13
CA LEU A 181 -6.99 6.29 11.74
C LEU A 181 -6.65 4.86 11.32
N THR A 182 -5.48 4.34 11.73
CA THR A 182 -5.12 2.93 11.50
C THR A 182 -6.17 1.99 12.11
N THR A 183 -6.61 2.27 13.35
CA THR A 183 -7.63 1.46 14.02
C THR A 183 -8.97 1.50 13.27
N VAL A 184 -9.39 2.68 12.79
CA VAL A 184 -10.61 2.82 11.98
C VAL A 184 -10.52 2.00 10.70
N VAL A 185 -9.41 2.12 9.95
CA VAL A 185 -9.21 1.35 8.71
C VAL A 185 -9.20 -0.15 9.00
N CYS A 186 -8.52 -0.61 10.07
CA CYS A 186 -8.50 -2.02 10.42
C CYS A 186 -9.90 -2.55 10.74
N ARG A 187 -10.72 -1.78 11.47
CA ARG A 187 -12.09 -2.18 11.78
C ARG A 187 -12.96 -2.27 10.53
N ASP A 188 -12.79 -1.36 9.57
CA ASP A 188 -13.46 -1.43 8.27
C ASP A 188 -13.07 -2.69 7.50
N ILE A 189 -11.77 -3.02 7.47
CA ILE A 189 -11.24 -4.24 6.85
C ILE A 189 -11.81 -5.50 7.51
N TYR A 190 -11.82 -5.58 8.84
CA TYR A 190 -12.42 -6.71 9.55
C TYR A 190 -13.93 -6.82 9.34
N ALA A 191 -14.64 -5.70 9.25
CA ALA A 191 -16.08 -5.69 8.97
C ALA A 191 -16.38 -6.24 7.56
N ALA A 192 -15.45 -6.09 6.61
CA ALA A 192 -15.50 -6.69 5.29
C ALA A 192 -15.08 -8.19 5.27
N GLY A 193 -14.64 -8.75 6.41
CA GLY A 193 -14.21 -10.15 6.53
C GLY A 193 -12.74 -10.41 6.17
N ASP A 194 -11.96 -9.36 5.94
CA ASP A 194 -10.55 -9.45 5.58
C ASP A 194 -9.62 -9.26 6.78
N VAL A 195 -8.38 -9.72 6.64
CA VAL A 195 -7.30 -9.51 7.60
C VAL A 195 -6.46 -8.30 7.19
N PRO A 196 -6.29 -7.27 8.06
CA PRO A 196 -5.43 -6.13 7.76
C PRO A 196 -3.95 -6.53 7.72
N PHE A 197 -3.24 -6.03 6.71
CA PHE A 197 -1.78 -6.07 6.66
C PHE A 197 -1.22 -4.70 6.24
N LEU A 198 0.07 -4.46 6.44
CA LEU A 198 0.75 -3.24 6.00
C LEU A 198 2.24 -3.43 5.82
N HIS A 199 2.86 -2.43 5.22
CA HIS A 199 4.31 -2.32 5.09
C HIS A 199 4.80 -1.03 5.74
N VAL A 200 5.86 -1.12 6.52
CA VAL A 200 6.52 0.02 7.15
C VAL A 200 8.03 -0.13 7.02
N VAL A 201 8.75 0.94 6.72
CA VAL A 201 10.22 0.90 6.63
C VAL A 201 10.81 0.26 7.89
N SER A 202 11.69 -0.74 7.72
CA SER A 202 12.10 -1.65 8.80
C SER A 202 12.80 -0.96 9.96
N ASN A 203 13.43 0.19 9.72
CA ASN A 203 14.09 1.02 10.73
C ASN A 203 13.19 2.11 11.35
N ASN A 204 11.93 2.27 10.89
CA ASN A 204 11.00 3.27 11.42
C ASN A 204 10.31 2.75 12.70
N ARG A 205 11.07 2.69 13.79
CA ARG A 205 10.61 2.21 15.10
C ARG A 205 9.38 2.95 15.62
N THR A 206 9.27 4.24 15.34
CA THR A 206 8.12 5.05 15.75
C THR A 206 6.83 4.57 15.07
N ALA A 207 6.85 4.36 13.75
CA ALA A 207 5.68 3.88 13.02
C ALA A 207 5.36 2.42 13.38
N ILE A 208 6.36 1.55 13.51
CA ILE A 208 6.18 0.17 13.98
C ILE A 208 5.43 0.16 15.32
N GLY A 209 5.85 0.97 16.30
CA GLY A 209 5.19 1.05 17.59
C GLY A 209 3.75 1.61 17.54
N VAL A 210 3.38 2.38 16.50
CA VAL A 210 1.98 2.77 16.26
C VAL A 210 1.16 1.56 15.83
N TYR A 211 1.69 0.75 14.91
CA TYR A 211 1.01 -0.43 14.38
C TYR A 211 0.91 -1.55 15.41
N GLU A 212 1.94 -1.79 16.23
CA GLU A 212 1.89 -2.75 17.33
C GLU A 212 0.75 -2.43 18.31
N LYS A 213 0.59 -1.15 18.67
CA LYS A 213 -0.53 -0.69 19.52
C LYS A 213 -1.90 -0.79 18.85
N ALA A 214 -1.93 -0.91 17.52
CA ALA A 214 -3.15 -1.15 16.75
C ALA A 214 -3.40 -2.65 16.51
N GLY A 215 -2.61 -3.55 17.12
CA GLY A 215 -2.80 -5.00 17.06
C GLY A 215 -1.99 -5.71 15.96
N PHE A 216 -1.04 -5.02 15.32
CA PHE A 216 -0.19 -5.63 14.31
C PHE A 216 1.02 -6.32 14.92
N GLU A 217 1.41 -7.44 14.32
CA GLU A 217 2.65 -8.15 14.61
C GLU A 217 3.52 -8.19 13.35
N ILE A 218 4.84 -8.16 13.52
CA ILE A 218 5.78 -8.30 12.40
C ILE A 218 5.67 -9.73 11.86
N ARG A 219 5.30 -9.86 10.58
CA ARG A 219 5.28 -11.14 9.87
C ARG A 219 6.67 -11.50 9.32
N ARG A 220 7.29 -10.57 8.60
CA ARG A 220 8.61 -10.74 7.95
C ARG A 220 9.22 -9.42 7.51
N GLU A 221 10.48 -9.47 7.11
CA GLU A 221 11.08 -8.44 6.27
C GLU A 221 10.75 -8.69 4.79
N ILE A 222 10.46 -7.63 4.04
CA ILE A 222 10.15 -7.65 2.61
C ILE A 222 10.66 -6.38 1.94
N SER A 223 11.19 -6.51 0.73
CA SER A 223 11.80 -5.39 0.00
C SER A 223 10.85 -4.80 -1.02
N PHE A 224 10.92 -3.47 -1.16
CA PHE A 224 10.34 -2.71 -2.24
C PHE A 224 11.48 -2.28 -3.16
N TRP A 225 11.59 -2.94 -4.30
CA TRP A 225 12.63 -2.68 -5.30
C TRP A 225 12.13 -1.65 -6.30
N LYS A 226 12.78 -0.50 -6.33
CA LYS A 226 12.52 0.51 -7.35
C LYS A 226 13.37 0.22 -8.58
N ILE A 227 12.73 -0.06 -9.70
CA ILE A 227 13.38 -0.31 -10.98
C ILE A 227 12.91 0.72 -12.00
N LYS A 228 13.72 0.97 -13.02
CA LYS A 228 13.42 1.95 -14.07
C LYS A 228 13.66 1.35 -15.45
N ALA A 229 12.69 1.54 -16.35
CA ALA A 229 12.88 1.28 -17.77
C ALA A 229 13.84 2.32 -18.36
N VAL A 230 14.87 1.86 -19.08
CA VAL A 230 15.93 2.68 -19.68
C VAL A 230 15.94 2.62 -21.19
#